data_AF-A0A3B0V865-F1
#
_entry.id   AF-A0A3B0V865-F1
#
_cell.length_a   1.000
_cell.length_b   1.000
_cell.length_c   1.000
_cell.angle_alpha   90.00
_cell.angle_beta   90.00
_cell.angle_gamma   90.00
#
_symmetry.space_group_name_H-M   'P 1'
#
loop_
_entity.id
_entity.type
_entity.pdbx_description
1 polymer ?
#
loop_
_entity_poly.entity_id
_entity_poly.type
_entity_poly.pdbx_seq_one_letter_code
_entity_poly.pdbx_strand_id
1 'polypeptide(L)' 'MNDFSVHDNLKEPDVVFEIRDSIRIEAELLSHIEKIANAQGINIETLINLWLQEKLQNVSRFSI' A
#
# COMPACT_ATOMS: atom_id res chain seq x y z
N MET A 1 -2.60 -40.10 6.58
CA MET A 1 -2.96 -39.28 5.41
C MET A 1 -4.20 -38.50 5.83
N ASN A 2 -3.99 -37.40 6.56
CA ASN A 2 -5.08 -36.57 7.05
C ASN A 2 -5.14 -35.33 6.16
N ASP A 3 -6.24 -35.27 5.41
CA ASP A 3 -6.60 -34.22 4.48
C ASP A 3 -6.75 -32.89 5.23
N PHE A 4 -5.78 -31.98 5.07
CA PHE A 4 -5.91 -30.59 5.49
C PHE A 4 -6.56 -29.81 4.34
N SER A 5 -7.80 -30.18 4.01
CA SER A 5 -8.68 -29.30 3.25
C SER A 5 -9.79 -28.88 4.20
N VAL A 6 -9.79 -27.61 4.60
CA VAL A 6 -10.93 -26.71 4.81
C VAL A 6 -10.40 -25.53 5.63
N HIS A 7 -10.00 -24.48 4.92
CA HIS A 7 -10.49 -23.09 5.11
C HIS A 7 -9.65 -22.12 4.25
N ASP A 8 -9.52 -22.39 2.94
CA ASP A 8 -9.15 -21.38 1.93
C ASP A 8 -10.38 -20.51 1.58
N ASN A 9 -11.14 -20.11 2.60
CA ASN A 9 -12.30 -19.23 2.48
C ASN A 9 -12.09 -18.01 3.37
N LEU A 10 -10.97 -17.33 3.14
CA LEU A 10 -10.96 -15.90 3.32
C LEU A 10 -10.61 -15.31 1.96
N LYS A 11 -11.65 -15.14 1.13
CA LYS A 11 -11.71 -13.96 0.28
C LYS A 11 -11.66 -12.78 1.25
N GLU A 12 -10.47 -12.46 1.74
CA GLU A 12 -10.19 -11.14 2.27
C GLU A 12 -10.69 -10.22 1.16
N PRO A 13 -11.69 -9.37 1.44
CA PRO A 13 -12.10 -8.42 0.43
C PRO A 13 -10.82 -7.67 0.08
N ASP A 14 -10.40 -7.70 -1.20
CA ASP A 14 -9.48 -6.71 -1.72
C ASP A 14 -10.04 -5.39 -1.23
N VAL A 15 -9.40 -4.82 -0.21
CA VAL A 15 -9.92 -3.63 0.44
C VAL A 15 -9.81 -2.55 -0.62
N VAL A 16 -10.92 -2.27 -1.30
CA VAL A 16 -11.02 -1.18 -2.26
C VAL A 16 -11.10 0.10 -1.44
N PHE A 17 -9.93 0.53 -0.95
CA PHE A 17 -9.77 1.82 -0.28
C PHE A 17 -9.63 2.88 -1.37
N GLU A 18 -10.76 3.29 -1.93
CA GLU A 18 -10.81 4.36 -2.92
C GLU A 18 -10.76 5.70 -2.16
N ILE A 19 -9.57 6.31 -2.06
CA ILE A 19 -9.46 7.70 -1.62
C ILE A 19 -10.05 8.56 -2.75
N ARG A 20 -11.34 8.87 -2.65
CA ARG A 20 -12.07 9.74 -3.60
C ARG A 20 -11.66 11.21 -3.51
N ASP A 21 -10.80 11.56 -2.56
CA ASP A 21 -10.34 12.92 -2.32
C ASP A 21 -9.00 13.17 -2.99
N SER A 22 -8.95 14.22 -3.82
CA SER A 22 -7.71 14.67 -4.46
C SER A 22 -6.83 15.37 -3.43
N ILE A 23 -5.71 14.74 -3.06
CA ILE A 23 -4.72 15.36 -2.18
C ILE A 23 -3.82 16.27 -3.02
N ARG A 24 -3.68 17.54 -2.60
CA ARG A 24 -2.69 18.45 -3.22
C ARG A 24 -1.30 18.07 -2.74
N ILE A 25 -0.47 17.62 -3.66
CA ILE A 25 0.96 17.38 -3.44
C ILE A 25 1.78 18.32 -4.33
N GLU A 26 3.00 18.62 -3.89
CA GLU A 26 3.91 19.46 -4.67
C GLU A 26 4.33 18.74 -5.97
N ALA A 27 4.48 19.49 -7.06
CA ALA A 27 4.82 18.94 -8.37
C ALA A 27 6.19 18.23 -8.37
N GLU A 28 7.14 18.74 -7.59
CA GLU A 28 8.44 18.11 -7.39
C GLU A 28 8.33 16.78 -6.66
N LEU A 29 7.43 16.68 -5.67
CA LEU A 29 7.18 15.44 -4.95
C LEU A 29 6.54 14.39 -5.86
N LEU A 30 5.53 14.78 -6.65
CA LEU A 30 4.92 13.91 -7.66
C LEU A 30 5.98 13.38 -8.64
N SER A 31 6.83 14.27 -9.16
CA SER A 31 7.90 13.91 -10.09
C SER A 31 8.89 12.89 -9.50
N HIS A 32 9.19 12.98 -8.20
CA HIS A 32 10.02 12.00 -7.51
C HIS A 32 9.32 10.66 -7.34
N ILE A 33 8.04 10.68 -6.95
CA ILE A 33 7.22 9.47 -6.80
C ILE A 33 7.13 8.73 -8.14
N GLU A 34 6.88 9.44 -9.24
CA GLU A 34 6.83 8.87 -10.59
C GLU A 34 8.14 8.19 -10.99
N LYS A 35 9.29 8.83 -10.74
CA LYS A 35 10.61 8.25 -11.03
C LYS A 35 10.85 6.96 -10.26
N ILE A 36 10.49 6.94 -8.97
CA ILE A 36 10.69 5.77 -8.12
C ILE A 36 9.75 4.63 -8.54
N ALA A 37 8.47 4.95 -8.79
CA ALA A 37 7.48 3.99 -9.27
C ALA A 37 7.92 3.37 -10.61
N ASN A 38 8.39 4.19 -11.54
CA ASN A 38 8.91 3.74 -12.82
C ASN A 38 10.16 2.88 -12.68
N ALA A 39 11.12 3.29 -11.84
CA ALA A 39 12.34 2.52 -11.58
C ALA A 39 12.06 1.15 -10.94
N GLN A 40 11.00 1.04 -10.14
CA GLN A 40 10.56 -0.21 -9.51
C GLN A 40 9.56 -1.00 -10.37
N GLY A 41 9.09 -0.45 -11.49
CA GLY A 41 8.10 -1.09 -12.38
C GLY A 41 6.72 -1.25 -11.75
N ILE A 42 6.37 -0.43 -10.76
CA ILE A 42 5.09 -0.48 -10.04
C ILE A 42 4.25 0.77 -10.29
N ASN A 43 2.94 0.68 -10.01
CA ASN A 43 2.07 1.86 -10.06
C ASN A 43 2.41 2.83 -8.91
N ILE A 44 2.27 4.12 -9.17
CA ILE A 44 2.36 5.21 -8.19
C ILE A 44 1.46 4.93 -6.99
N GLU A 45 0.24 4.44 -7.22
CA GLU A 45 -0.70 4.08 -6.15
C GLU A 45 -0.14 2.99 -5.24
N THR A 46 0.47 1.96 -5.84
CA THR A 46 1.14 0.87 -5.10
C THR A 46 2.29 1.41 -4.27
N LEU A 47 3.14 2.28 -4.85
CA LEU A 47 4.26 2.88 -4.15
C LEU A 47 3.80 3.72 -2.94
N ILE A 48 2.76 4.53 -3.12
CA ILE A 48 2.19 5.36 -2.04
C ILE A 48 1.63 4.46 -0.93
N ASN A 49 0.91 3.39 -1.28
CA ASN A 49 0.36 2.45 -0.32
C ASN A 49 1.45 1.75 0.51
N LEU A 50 2.51 1.27 -0.14
CA LEU A 50 3.65 0.65 0.55
C LEU A 50 4.33 1.63 1.51
N TRP A 51 4.56 2.87 1.06
CA TRP A 51 5.15 3.91 1.90
C TRP A 51 4.28 4.25 3.11
N LEU A 52 2.96 4.35 2.93
CA LEU A 52 2.01 4.57 4.03
C LEU A 52 2.07 3.43 5.05
N GLN A 53 2.10 2.17 4.60
CA GLN A 53 2.24 1.01 5.47
C GLN A 53 3.54 1.06 6.27
N GLU A 54 4.68 1.37 5.64
CA GLU A 54 5.95 1.54 6.35
C GLU A 54 5.91 2.67 7.37
N LYS A 55 5.29 3.81 7.05
CA LYS A 55 5.13 4.92 7.99
C LYS A 55 4.24 4.55 9.17
N LEU A 56 3.12 3.88 8.94
CA LEU A 56 2.23 3.41 10.00
C LEU A 56 2.93 2.42 10.93
N GLN A 57 3.72 1.48 10.39
CA GLN A 57 4.52 0.56 11.21
C GLN A 57 5.54 1.30 12.08
N ASN A 58 6.18 2.33 11.53
CA ASN A 58 7.10 3.16 12.31
C ASN A 58 6.35 3.92 13.42
N VAL A 59 5.21 4.55 13.12
CA VAL A 59 4.39 5.27 14.09
C VAL A 59 3.92 4.35 15.21
N SER A 60 3.43 3.15 14.88
CA SER A 60 3.03 2.14 15.88
C SER A 60 4.18 1.73 16.80
N ARG A 61 5.42 1.75 16.31
CA ARG A 61 6.62 1.45 17.11
C ARG A 61 6.99 2.55 18.10
N PHE A 62 6.49 3.78 17.92
CA PHE A 62 6.68 4.89 18.86
C PHE A 62 5.57 5.01 19.93
N SER A 63 4.52 4.18 19.87
CA SER A 63 3.43 4.17 20.87
C SER A 63 3.65 3.19 22.04
N ILE A 64 4.90 2.86 22.37
CA ILE A 64 5.28 1.97 23.48
C ILE A 64 6.13 2.72 24.50
#